data_AF-A0A2W7ATF2-F1
#
_entry.id   AF-A0A2W7ATF2-F1
#
_cell.length_a   1.000
_cell.length_b   1.000
_cell.length_c   1.000
_cell.angle_alpha   90.00
_cell.angle_beta   90.00
_cell.angle_gamma   90.00
#
_symmetry.space_group_name_H-M   'P 1'
#
loop_
_entity.id
_entity.type
_entity.pdbx_description
1 polymer ?
#
loop_
_entity_poly.entity_id
_entity_poly.type
_entity_poly.pdbx_seq_one_letter_code
_entity_poly.pdbx_strand_id
1 'polypeptide(L)'
;MNNTSKTDWERIDAMDDEDIDTSDIPPLSANFWAKAQLRSPKAITTSVQIDPETFAWFQAQGENAAQQMSVALKIYAEAHKSYVTNVKV
;
A
#
# COMPACT_ATOMS: atom_id res chain seq x y z
N MET A 1 -22.10 -10.55 5.38
CA MET A 1 -22.74 -9.23 5.49
C MET A 1 -22.96 -8.73 4.07
N ASN A 2 -24.18 -8.81 3.53
CA ASN A 2 -24.49 -8.36 2.18
C ASN A 2 -24.82 -6.87 2.22
N ASN A 3 -23.80 -6.00 2.18
CA ASN A 3 -23.99 -4.60 1.89
C ASN A 3 -24.08 -4.43 0.37
N THR A 4 -25.22 -4.83 -0.21
CA THR A 4 -25.48 -4.57 -1.63
C THR A 4 -25.73 -3.07 -1.76
N SER A 5 -24.83 -2.37 -2.45
CA SER A 5 -24.99 -0.94 -2.70
C SER A 5 -26.37 -0.68 -3.32
N LYS A 6 -27.07 0.38 -2.87
CA LYS A 6 -28.33 0.85 -3.49
C LYS A 6 -28.09 1.61 -4.79
N THR A 7 -26.87 1.57 -5.30
CA THR A 7 -26.49 2.19 -6.58
C THR A 7 -27.16 1.44 -7.71
N ASP A 8 -27.78 2.19 -8.61
CA ASP A 8 -28.22 1.71 -9.90
C ASP A 8 -26.99 1.57 -10.82
N TRP A 9 -26.43 0.36 -10.87
CA TRP A 9 -25.22 0.05 -11.63
C TRP A 9 -25.47 -0.02 -13.13
N GLU A 10 -26.65 -0.48 -13.56
CA GLU A 10 -27.01 -0.55 -14.98
C GLU A 10 -27.02 0.85 -15.62
N ARG A 11 -27.50 1.85 -14.87
CA ARG A 11 -27.44 3.26 -15.30
C ARG A 11 -26.01 3.79 -15.40
N ILE A 12 -25.12 3.42 -14.47
CA ILE A 12 -23.73 3.89 -14.48
C ILE A 12 -22.94 3.23 -15.62
N ASP A 13 -23.14 1.94 -15.85
CA ASP A 13 -22.47 1.18 -16.92
C ASP A 13 -22.88 1.64 -18.33
N ALA A 14 -24.09 2.19 -18.48
CA ALA A 14 -24.62 2.71 -19.74
C ALA A 14 -24.36 4.21 -19.96
N MET A 15 -23.71 4.90 -19.01
CA MET A 15 -23.45 6.35 -19.08
C MET A 15 -22.17 6.61 -19.89
N ASP A 16 -22.24 7.53 -20.85
CA ASP A 16 -21.08 7.93 -21.63
C ASP A 16 -20.21 8.93 -20.84
N ASP A 17 -18.93 9.03 -21.20
CA ASP A 17 -17.95 9.89 -20.49
C ASP A 17 -18.34 11.38 -20.51
N GLU A 18 -19.04 11.81 -21.57
CA GLU A 18 -19.53 13.19 -21.73
C GLU A 18 -20.69 13.54 -20.79
N ASP A 19 -21.43 12.52 -20.30
CA ASP A 19 -22.53 12.70 -19.34
C ASP A 19 -22.02 12.84 -17.89
N ILE A 20 -20.72 12.63 -17.66
CA ILE A 20 -20.11 12.74 -16.33
C ILE A 20 -19.88 14.22 -15.99
N ASP A 21 -20.63 14.72 -15.02
CA ASP A 21 -20.41 16.06 -14.46
C ASP A 21 -19.07 16.10 -13.71
N THR A 22 -18.13 16.86 -14.29
CA THR A 22 -16.79 17.13 -13.71
C THR A 22 -16.61 18.60 -13.34
N SER A 23 -17.71 19.37 -13.28
CA SER A 23 -17.67 20.81 -13.00
C SER A 23 -17.05 21.17 -11.65
N ASP A 24 -17.03 20.24 -10.70
CA ASP A 24 -16.43 20.35 -9.38
C ASP A 24 -14.92 20.04 -9.36
N ILE A 25 -14.39 19.37 -10.38
CA ILE A 25 -12.99 18.94 -10.47
C ILE A 25 -12.33 19.60 -11.68
N PRO A 26 -11.75 20.80 -11.53
CA PRO A 26 -11.08 21.46 -12.65
C PRO A 26 -9.85 20.67 -13.13
N PRO A 27 -9.54 20.68 -14.44
CA PRO A 27 -8.36 20.00 -14.97
C PRO A 27 -7.05 20.46 -14.32
N LEU A 28 -6.18 19.50 -14.01
CA LEU A 28 -4.89 19.78 -13.38
C LEU A 28 -3.95 20.48 -14.36
N SER A 29 -3.57 21.73 -14.04
CA SER A 29 -2.70 22.54 -14.90
C SER A 29 -1.24 22.08 -14.89
N ALA A 30 -0.46 22.48 -15.92
CA ALA A 30 0.99 22.25 -15.95
C ALA A 30 1.71 22.85 -14.72
N ASN A 31 1.21 23.97 -14.19
CA ASN A 31 1.74 24.62 -12.99
C ASN A 31 1.52 23.79 -11.71
N PHE A 32 0.44 23.02 -11.66
CA PHE A 32 0.20 22.07 -10.56
C PHE A 32 1.27 20.97 -10.59
N TRP A 33 1.48 20.35 -11.74
CA TRP A 33 2.48 19.30 -11.91
C TRP A 33 3.92 19.80 -11.72
N ALA A 34 4.22 21.04 -12.13
CA ALA A 34 5.53 21.66 -11.90
C ALA A 34 5.89 21.81 -10.41
N LYS A 35 4.89 21.88 -9.52
CA LYS A 35 5.08 21.98 -8.07
C LYS A 35 4.76 20.67 -7.33
N ALA A 36 4.21 19.68 -8.03
CA ALA A 36 3.83 18.42 -7.43
C ALA A 36 5.08 17.67 -6.97
N GLN A 37 5.09 17.26 -5.70
CA GLN A 37 6.15 16.43 -5.15
C GLN A 37 5.65 15.00 -5.02
N LEU A 38 6.30 14.09 -5.74
CA LEU A 38 6.07 12.66 -5.56
C LEU A 38 6.60 12.24 -4.18
N ARG A 39 5.71 11.78 -3.31
CA ARG A 39 6.10 11.16 -2.03
C ARG A 39 6.19 9.66 -2.20
N SER A 40 7.41 9.15 -2.37
CA SER A 40 7.67 7.73 -2.21
C SER A 40 7.72 7.37 -0.72
N PRO A 41 7.29 6.15 -0.33
CA PRO A 41 7.50 5.68 1.03
C PRO A 41 9.00 5.69 1.33
N LYS A 42 9.38 6.32 2.44
CA LYS A 42 10.78 6.43 2.85
C LYS A 42 11.30 5.05 3.24
N ALA A 43 12.16 4.47 2.41
CA ALA A 43 12.90 3.27 2.79
C ALA A 43 13.90 3.64 3.90
N ILE A 44 13.86 2.91 5.00
CA ILE A 44 14.82 3.05 6.09
C ILE A 44 15.78 1.86 6.00
N THR A 45 17.05 2.13 5.73
CA THR A 45 18.10 1.11 5.82
C THR A 45 18.63 1.11 7.24
N THR A 46 18.47 -0.01 7.94
CA THR A 46 18.99 -0.20 9.31
C THR A 46 19.68 -1.55 9.42
N SER A 47 20.71 -1.62 10.27
CA SER A 47 21.43 -2.86 10.54
C SER A 47 20.72 -3.62 11.65
N VAL A 48 20.14 -4.77 11.32
CA VAL A 48 19.52 -5.68 12.29
C VAL A 48 20.47 -6.83 12.57
N GLN A 49 20.61 -7.23 13.83
CA GLN A 49 21.34 -8.44 14.19
C GLN A 49 20.43 -9.65 13.99
N ILE A 50 20.92 -10.62 13.22
CA ILE A 50 20.23 -11.87 12.89
C ILE A 50 21.18 -13.03 13.16
N ASP A 51 20.65 -14.18 13.55
CA ASP A 51 21.46 -15.36 13.77
C ASP A 51 22.06 -15.87 12.44
N PRO A 52 23.25 -16.51 12.49
CA PRO A 52 23.95 -16.94 11.28
C PRO A 52 23.14 -17.94 10.42
N GLU A 53 22.34 -18.80 11.03
CA GLU A 53 21.57 -19.84 10.33
C GLU A 53 20.42 -19.23 9.53
N THR A 54 19.66 -18.32 10.15
CA THR A 54 18.57 -17.59 9.49
C THR A 54 19.11 -16.71 8.36
N PHE A 55 20.27 -16.07 8.56
CA PHE A 55 20.90 -15.29 7.49
C PHE A 55 21.31 -16.18 6.31
N ALA A 56 21.95 -17.31 6.58
CA ALA A 56 22.36 -18.26 5.53
C ALA A 56 21.15 -18.80 4.75
N TRP A 57 20.04 -19.07 5.44
CA TRP A 57 18.79 -19.51 4.82
C TRP A 57 18.19 -18.45 3.88
N PHE A 58 18.20 -17.17 4.26
CA PHE A 58 17.77 -16.10 3.36
C PHE A 58 18.75 -15.91 2.19
N GLN A 59 20.06 -15.95 2.45
CA GLN A 59 21.08 -15.80 1.41
C GLN A 59 20.98 -16.90 0.34
N ALA A 60 20.62 -18.12 0.73
CA ALA A 60 20.39 -19.23 -0.19
C ALA A 60 19.24 -19.00 -1.18
N GLN A 61 18.35 -18.03 -0.94
CA GLN A 61 17.22 -17.71 -1.82
C GLN A 61 17.62 -16.81 -3.01
N GLY A 62 18.88 -16.38 -3.08
CA GLY A 62 19.45 -15.68 -4.23
C GLY A 62 19.22 -14.17 -4.21
N GLU A 63 19.07 -13.56 -5.39
CA GLU A 63 19.06 -12.10 -5.57
C GLU A 63 17.94 -11.37 -4.80
N ASN A 64 16.86 -12.09 -4.46
CA ASN A 64 15.70 -11.53 -3.77
C ASN A 64 15.74 -11.70 -2.24
N ALA A 65 16.83 -12.23 -1.67
CA ALA A 65 16.97 -12.53 -0.25
C ALA A 65 16.61 -11.33 0.66
N ALA A 66 17.13 -10.15 0.34
CA ALA A 66 16.87 -8.93 1.11
C ALA A 66 15.39 -8.49 1.04
N GLN A 67 14.75 -8.66 -0.12
CA GLN A 67 13.34 -8.32 -0.31
C GLN A 67 12.44 -9.31 0.44
N GLN A 68 12.75 -10.61 0.39
CA GLN A 68 12.04 -11.63 1.15
C GLN A 68 12.18 -11.43 2.66
N MET A 69 13.37 -11.06 3.14
CA MET A 69 13.59 -10.70 4.54
C MET A 69 12.74 -9.49 4.93
N SER A 70 12.66 -8.45 4.09
CA SER A 70 11.81 -7.28 4.33
C SER A 70 10.32 -7.65 4.43
N VAL A 71 9.84 -8.52 3.55
CA VAL A 71 8.45 -9.02 3.56
C VAL A 71 8.18 -9.85 4.82
N ALA A 72 9.09 -10.74 5.20
CA ALA A 72 8.95 -11.56 6.41
C ALA A 72 8.86 -10.69 7.68
N LEU A 73 9.72 -9.68 7.80
CA LEU A 73 9.68 -8.72 8.91
C LEU A 73 8.35 -7.95 8.93
N LYS A 74 7.83 -7.56 7.76
CA LYS A 74 6.53 -6.88 7.66
C LYS A 74 5.37 -7.77 8.13
N ILE A 75 5.30 -9.01 7.65
CA ILE A 75 4.26 -9.97 8.04
C ILE A 75 4.28 -10.21 9.56
N TYR A 76 5.48 -10.41 10.12
CA TYR A 76 5.64 -10.58 11.56
C TYR A 76 5.16 -9.35 12.33
N ALA A 77 5.56 -8.14 11.91
CA ALA A 77 5.15 -6.90 12.54
C ALA A 77 3.63 -6.67 12.45
N GLU A 78 2.99 -7.00 11.34
CA GLU A 78 1.53 -6.89 11.16
C GLU A 78 0.78 -7.86 12.08
N ALA A 79 1.20 -9.13 12.11
CA ALA A 79 0.61 -10.15 12.99
C ALA A 79 0.70 -9.77 14.48
N HIS A 80 1.76 -9.08 14.89
CA HIS A 80 1.96 -8.66 16.28
C HIS A 80 1.37 -7.28 16.59
N LYS A 81 1.20 -6.39 15.60
CA LYS A 81 0.46 -5.12 15.78
C LYS A 81 -1.01 -5.34 16.13
N SER A 82 -1.64 -6.37 15.54
CA SER A 82 -3.02 -6.76 15.89
C SER A 82 -3.19 -7.21 17.35
N TYR A 83 -2.11 -7.58 18.04
CA TYR A 83 -2.15 -7.97 19.45
C TYR A 83 -2.11 -6.77 20.41
N VAL A 84 -1.37 -5.71 20.06
CA VAL A 84 -1.16 -4.55 20.94
C VAL A 84 -2.37 -3.58 20.94
N THR A 85 -3.28 -3.68 19.97
CA THR A 85 -4.45 -2.78 19.90
C THR A 85 -5.62 -3.20 20.82
N ASN A 86 -5.50 -4.31 21.57
CA ASN A 86 -6.53 -4.83 22.48
C ASN A 86 -6.16 -4.79 23.97
N VAL A 87 -5.18 -3.97 24.38
CA VAL A 87 -4.98 -3.65 25.80
C VAL A 87 -5.39 -2.19 26.02
N LYS A 88 -6.70 -1.95 26.17
CA LYS A 88 -7.21 -0.76 26.84
C LYS A 88 -7.37 -1.08 28.32
N VAL A 89 -6.59 -0.39 29.16
CA VAL A 89 -6.87 -0.19 30.59
C VAL A 89 -7.88 0.95 30.71
#